data_AF-A0AA86JDA4-F1
#
_entry.id   AF-A0AA86JDA4-F1
#
_cell.length_a   1.000
_cell.length_b   1.000
_cell.length_c   1.000
_cell.angle_alpha   90.00
_cell.angle_beta   90.00
_cell.angle_gamma   90.00
#
_symmetry.space_group_name_H-M   'P 1'
#
loop_
_entity.id
_entity.type
_entity.pdbx_description
1 polymer ?
#
loop_
_entity_poly.entity_id
_entity_poly.type
_entity_poly.pdbx_seq_one_letter_code
_entity_poly.pdbx_strand_id
1 'polypeptide(L)'
;MFTERQFKIIAGLKGAGEWVKGSILAETIGVSVKTLQMDIKKINEQYQDKPIILSNNRLGYLLDCSDIIFNDIQNSEDKKELNSQGVYGRSKQILMLLLFEKDYIKIGDIADKLFLSKSTINTNLAQVRRIIERTLGVNIEVSASRGIRIQASENRKRIICMKAMENKVDYATILGIDEFNNIYYYEEILSDIISKLFIEYDIIATGESYKDFIRFLSISILRSKLMFEEVELENNDIDIEDLVIEISSKVKDKINYVFSNSELYYIQLRVQELNLIKKKKQENQM
;
A
#
# COMPACT_ATOMS: atom_id res chain seq x y z
N MET A 1 22.86 2.53 11.96
CA MET A 1 21.57 1.80 11.98
C MET A 1 21.22 1.47 13.42
N PHE A 2 20.01 1.82 13.88
CA PHE A 2 19.62 1.64 15.28
C PHE A 2 19.19 0.21 15.62
N THR A 3 19.65 -0.28 16.78
CA THR A 3 19.15 -1.52 17.37
C THR A 3 17.68 -1.39 17.79
N GLU A 4 16.99 -2.50 17.99
CA GLU A 4 15.59 -2.50 18.47
C GLU A 4 15.43 -1.74 19.78
N ARG A 5 16.41 -1.86 20.69
CA ARG A 5 16.38 -1.14 21.97
C ARG A 5 16.59 0.36 21.79
N GLN A 6 17.53 0.79 20.95
CA GLN A 6 17.73 2.20 20.62
C GLN A 6 16.48 2.82 19.98
N PHE A 7 15.76 2.02 19.20
CA PHE A 7 14.50 2.43 18.60
C PHE A 7 13.42 2.68 19.66
N LYS A 8 13.27 1.76 20.63
CA LYS A 8 12.34 1.92 21.77
C LYS A 8 12.64 3.18 22.60
N ILE A 9 13.93 3.55 22.75
CA ILE A 9 14.34 4.80 23.41
C ILE A 9 13.80 6.02 22.66
N ILE A 10 14.02 6.07 21.34
CA ILE A 10 13.59 7.21 20.51
C ILE A 10 12.06 7.30 20.46
N ALA A 11 11.37 6.18 20.27
CA ALA A 11 9.91 6.13 20.25
C ALA A 11 9.29 6.56 21.59
N GLY A 12 9.87 6.12 22.71
CA GLY A 12 9.41 6.50 24.05
C GLY A 12 9.54 8.01 24.31
N LEU A 13 10.67 8.61 23.90
CA LEU A 13 10.87 10.06 24.02
C LEU A 13 9.96 10.86 23.06
N LYS A 14 9.76 10.37 21.84
CA LYS A 14 8.84 10.98 20.87
C LYS A 14 7.41 10.99 21.37
N GLY A 15 6.93 9.85 21.89
CA GLY A 15 5.57 9.71 22.40
C GLY A 15 5.31 10.59 23.63
N ALA A 16 6.34 10.82 24.46
CA ALA A 16 6.24 11.75 25.58
C ALA A 16 6.19 13.22 25.13
N GLY A 17 6.97 13.60 24.10
CA GLY A 17 7.01 14.98 23.59
C GLY A 17 7.61 16.00 24.56
N GLU A 18 8.11 15.56 25.71
CA GLU A 18 8.67 16.39 26.78
C GLU A 18 9.84 15.70 27.49
N TRP A 19 10.43 16.36 28.49
CA TRP A 19 11.56 15.82 29.26
C TRP A 19 11.16 14.59 30.08
N VAL A 20 11.85 13.47 29.87
CA VAL A 20 11.59 12.21 30.58
C VAL A 20 12.75 11.86 31.51
N LYS A 21 12.46 11.61 32.79
CA LYS A 21 13.47 11.16 33.76
C LYS A 21 14.11 9.85 33.31
N GLY A 22 15.44 9.78 33.37
CA GLY A 22 16.21 8.60 32.94
C GLY A 22 15.83 7.30 33.66
N SER A 23 15.41 7.36 34.93
CA SER A 23 14.92 6.19 35.67
C SER A 23 13.61 5.64 35.09
N ILE A 24 12.66 6.52 34.76
CA ILE A 24 11.36 6.16 34.17
C ILE A 24 11.57 5.58 32.78
N LEU A 25 12.41 6.22 31.97
CA LEU A 25 12.72 5.75 30.63
C LEU A 25 13.43 4.38 30.64
N ALA A 26 14.35 4.17 31.59
CA ALA A 26 15.07 2.91 31.74
C ALA A 26 14.13 1.76 32.15
N GLU A 27 13.23 2.03 33.11
CA GLU A 27 12.21 1.09 33.55
C GLU A 27 11.24 0.71 32.41
N THR A 28 10.72 1.71 31.70
CA THR A 28 9.80 1.51 30.56
C THR A 28 10.40 0.63 29.47
N ILE A 29 11.72 0.72 29.27
CA ILE A 29 12.43 -0.02 28.22
C ILE A 29 12.96 -1.38 28.72
N GLY A 30 12.93 -1.61 30.04
CA GLY A 30 13.39 -2.84 30.68
C GLY A 30 14.91 -2.96 30.77
N VAL A 31 15.62 -1.85 30.96
CA VAL A 31 17.09 -1.83 31.08
C VAL A 31 17.61 -1.02 32.27
N SER A 32 18.88 -1.20 32.61
CA SER A 32 19.52 -0.36 33.63
C SER A 32 19.73 1.07 33.12
N VAL A 33 19.75 2.04 34.04
CA VAL A 33 20.06 3.45 33.70
C VAL A 33 21.43 3.58 33.02
N LYS A 34 22.40 2.76 33.41
CA LYS A 34 23.73 2.72 32.78
C LYS A 34 23.66 2.24 31.32
N THR A 35 22.83 1.24 31.04
CA THR A 35 22.59 0.73 29.68
C THR A 35 21.87 1.78 28.83
N LEU A 36 20.84 2.42 29.39
CA LEU A 36 20.13 3.53 28.74
C LEU A 36 21.09 4.66 28.33
N GLN A 37 21.96 5.08 29.24
CA GLN A 37 22.97 6.11 28.98
C GLN A 37 23.92 5.71 27.84
N MET A 38 24.39 4.45 27.82
CA MET A 38 25.24 3.95 26.74
C MET A 38 24.52 3.94 25.39
N ASP A 39 23.25 3.54 25.36
CA ASP A 39 22.47 3.52 24.12
C ASP A 39 22.19 4.94 23.62
N ILE A 40 21.86 5.89 24.51
CA ILE A 40 21.69 7.31 24.16
C ILE A 40 22.98 7.90 23.61
N LYS A 41 24.13 7.58 24.22
CA LYS A 41 25.44 8.01 23.71
C LYS A 41 25.67 7.49 22.29
N LYS A 42 25.44 6.20 22.04
CA LYS A 42 25.57 5.57 20.72
C LYS A 42 24.55 6.07 19.69
N ILE A 43 23.39 6.54 20.15
CA ILE A 43 22.39 7.18 19.30
C ILE A 43 22.91 8.54 18.83
N ASN A 44 23.38 9.37 19.76
CA ASN A 44 23.91 10.70 19.44
C ASN A 44 25.21 10.63 18.62
N GLU A 45 26.08 9.64 18.85
CA GLU A 45 27.30 9.42 18.06
C GLU A 45 27.04 9.13 16.56
N GLN A 46 25.80 8.78 16.18
CA GLN A 46 25.41 8.58 14.78
C GLN A 46 25.15 9.91 14.02
N TYR A 47 25.09 11.05 14.72
CA TYR A 47 24.86 12.36 14.12
C TYR A 47 26.04 13.28 14.44
N GLN A 48 26.79 13.68 13.39
CA GLN A 48 28.06 14.38 13.54
C GLN A 48 27.91 15.85 13.96
N ASP A 49 26.80 16.51 13.58
CA ASP A 49 26.65 17.97 13.75
C ASP A 49 25.83 18.38 14.97
N LYS A 50 24.89 17.54 15.45
CA LYS A 50 24.05 17.85 16.61
C LYS A 50 23.54 16.57 17.30
N PRO A 51 23.58 16.48 18.65
CA PRO A 51 22.94 15.38 19.36
C PRO A 51 21.42 15.46 19.19
N ILE A 52 20.80 14.33 18.90
CA ILE A 52 19.36 14.23 18.69
C ILE A 52 18.59 14.00 19.98
N ILE A 53 19.26 13.49 21.02
CA ILE A 53 18.71 13.36 22.37
C ILE A 53 19.48 14.29 23.29
N LEU A 54 18.80 15.30 23.81
CA LEU A 54 19.33 16.22 24.80
C LEU A 54 19.30 15.57 26.18
N SER A 55 20.35 15.82 26.96
CA SER A 55 20.53 15.27 28.30
C SER A 55 20.62 16.39 29.33
N ASN A 56 19.85 16.28 30.41
CA ASN A 56 19.85 17.23 31.52
C ASN A 56 19.81 16.47 32.86
N ASN A 57 20.70 16.80 33.78
CA ASN A 57 20.84 16.09 35.06
C ASN A 57 19.59 16.16 35.96
N ARG A 58 18.75 17.19 35.81
CA ARG A 58 17.52 17.38 36.60
C ARG A 58 16.27 16.92 35.87
N LEU A 59 16.19 17.19 34.57
CA LEU A 59 14.98 16.95 33.76
C LEU A 59 15.01 15.58 33.06
N GLY A 60 16.19 14.99 32.86
CA GLY A 60 16.36 13.71 32.18
C GLY A 60 16.68 13.89 30.70
N TYR A 61 15.92 13.25 29.82
CA TYR A 61 16.19 13.20 28.38
C TYR A 61 15.03 13.77 27.57
N LEU A 62 15.35 14.47 26.49
CA LEU A 62 14.39 15.04 25.55
C LEU A 62 14.83 14.73 24.12
N LEU A 63 13.90 14.33 23.27
CA LEU A 63 14.16 14.22 21.83
C LEU A 63 14.08 15.61 21.20
N ASP A 64 15.19 16.06 20.62
CA ASP A 64 15.25 17.31 19.87
C ASP A 64 14.91 16.99 18.42
N CYS A 65 13.64 17.21 18.06
CA CYS A 65 13.09 16.91 16.74
C CYS A 65 13.80 17.73 15.65
N SER A 66 14.87 17.19 15.08
CA SER A 66 15.39 17.63 13.79
C SER A 66 14.71 16.83 12.68
N ASP A 67 14.34 17.51 11.59
CA ASP A 67 13.70 16.91 10.40
C ASP A 67 14.51 15.73 9.81
N ILE A 68 15.81 15.68 10.10
CA ILE A 68 16.78 14.64 9.71
C ILE A 68 16.42 13.27 10.32
N ILE A 69 15.93 13.24 11.56
CA ILE A 69 15.55 12.01 12.26
C ILE A 69 14.30 11.39 11.63
N PHE A 70 13.37 12.21 11.13
CA PHE A 70 12.11 11.73 10.56
C PHE A 70 12.33 10.91 9.29
N ASN A 71 13.23 11.38 8.42
CA ASN A 71 13.59 10.65 7.21
C ASN A 71 14.34 9.35 7.51
N ASP A 72 15.30 9.34 8.45
CA ASP A 72 16.07 8.13 8.77
C ASP A 72 15.27 7.10 9.58
N ILE A 73 14.37 7.54 10.45
CA ILE A 73 13.50 6.65 11.22
C ILE A 73 12.42 6.04 10.34
N GLN A 74 11.74 6.82 9.49
CA GLN A 74 10.79 6.27 8.50
C GLN A 74 11.48 5.24 7.62
N ASN A 75 12.64 5.58 7.03
CA ASN A 75 13.42 4.65 6.21
C ASN A 75 13.86 3.38 6.97
N SER A 76 14.01 3.43 8.30
CA SER A 76 14.44 2.28 9.12
C SER A 76 13.29 1.43 9.68
N GLU A 77 12.12 2.03 9.96
CA GLU A 77 10.87 1.31 10.24
C GLU A 77 10.35 0.64 8.98
N ASP A 78 10.38 1.33 7.85
CA ASP A 78 10.02 0.77 6.54
C ASP A 78 10.95 -0.39 6.19
N LYS A 79 12.27 -0.27 6.41
CA LYS A 79 13.21 -1.39 6.22
C LYS A 79 13.04 -2.54 7.22
N LYS A 80 12.56 -2.30 8.44
CA LYS A 80 12.27 -3.38 9.41
C LYS A 80 10.93 -4.06 9.13
N GLU A 81 9.91 -3.32 8.69
CA GLU A 81 8.61 -3.89 8.27
C GLU A 81 8.72 -4.63 6.93
N LEU A 82 9.46 -4.10 5.94
CA LEU A 82 9.79 -4.80 4.69
C LEU A 82 10.53 -6.12 4.97
N ASN A 83 11.32 -6.20 6.05
CA ASN A 83 11.96 -7.42 6.50
C ASN A 83 11.03 -8.32 7.34
N SER A 84 10.04 -7.77 8.05
CA SER A 84 9.08 -8.51 8.89
C SER A 84 7.83 -9.00 8.15
N GLN A 85 7.60 -8.63 6.89
CA GLN A 85 6.44 -9.09 6.10
C GLN A 85 6.41 -10.60 5.76
N GLY A 86 7.34 -11.40 6.29
CA GLY A 86 7.37 -12.86 6.09
C GLY A 86 7.45 -13.26 4.61
N VAL A 87 7.12 -14.51 4.31
CA VAL A 87 7.05 -15.06 2.93
C VAL A 87 5.87 -14.43 2.16
N TYR A 88 4.85 -13.94 2.86
CA TYR A 88 3.61 -13.51 2.23
C TYR A 88 3.70 -12.13 1.55
N GLY A 89 4.34 -11.14 2.19
CA GLY A 89 4.54 -9.83 1.56
C GLY A 89 5.46 -9.88 0.35
N ARG A 90 6.53 -10.69 0.41
CA ARG A 90 7.42 -10.93 -0.75
C ARG A 90 6.70 -11.58 -1.93
N SER A 91 5.79 -12.52 -1.65
CA SER A 91 4.96 -13.14 -2.68
C SER A 91 4.03 -12.12 -3.33
N LYS A 92 3.44 -11.19 -2.56
CA LYS A 92 2.64 -10.09 -3.10
C LYS A 92 3.47 -9.08 -3.90
N GLN A 93 4.70 -8.78 -3.50
CA GLN A 93 5.61 -7.93 -4.28
C GLN A 93 5.93 -8.56 -5.64
N ILE A 94 6.23 -9.85 -5.70
CA ILE A 94 6.43 -10.57 -6.96
C ILE A 94 5.14 -10.58 -7.80
N LEU A 95 3.98 -10.81 -7.17
CA LEU A 95 2.69 -10.75 -7.85
C LEU A 95 2.43 -9.37 -8.46
N MET A 96 2.64 -8.30 -7.70
CA MET A 96 2.52 -6.92 -8.18
C MET A 96 3.50 -6.65 -9.33
N LEU A 97 4.76 -7.09 -9.22
CA LEU A 97 5.74 -6.98 -10.30
C LEU A 97 5.22 -7.63 -11.58
N LEU A 98 4.77 -8.88 -11.53
CA LEU A 98 4.24 -9.59 -12.69
C LEU A 98 2.98 -8.96 -13.29
N LEU A 99 2.15 -8.27 -12.49
CA LEU A 99 0.96 -7.58 -12.98
C LEU A 99 1.30 -6.28 -13.73
N PHE A 100 2.46 -5.69 -13.45
CA PHE A 100 2.96 -4.48 -14.10
C PHE A 100 4.03 -4.75 -15.17
N GLU A 101 4.31 -6.03 -15.47
CA GLU A 101 5.06 -6.42 -16.67
C GLU A 101 4.10 -6.62 -17.85
N LYS A 102 4.40 -5.97 -18.98
CA LYS A 102 3.60 -6.11 -20.22
C LYS A 102 3.90 -7.41 -20.97
N ASP A 103 5.10 -7.96 -20.80
CA ASP A 103 5.53 -9.20 -21.44
C ASP A 103 6.19 -10.15 -20.42
N TYR A 104 6.70 -11.29 -20.88
CA TYR A 104 7.44 -12.23 -20.04
C TYR A 104 8.67 -11.58 -19.40
N ILE A 105 8.91 -11.93 -18.14
CA ILE A 105 10.12 -11.55 -17.40
C ILE A 105 10.83 -12.80 -16.88
N LYS A 106 12.17 -12.83 -16.97
CA LYS A 106 12.95 -13.97 -16.46
C LYS A 106 13.06 -13.91 -14.95
N ILE A 107 13.16 -15.08 -14.31
CA ILE A 107 13.36 -15.20 -12.86
C ILE A 107 14.63 -14.46 -12.40
N GLY A 108 15.67 -14.40 -13.24
CA GLY A 108 16.87 -13.60 -12.96
C GLY A 108 16.58 -12.12 -12.84
N ASP A 109 15.82 -11.57 -13.78
CA ASP A 109 15.50 -10.14 -13.79
C ASP A 109 14.59 -9.76 -12.61
N ILE A 110 13.64 -10.65 -12.23
CA ILE A 110 12.84 -10.47 -11.00
C ILE A 110 13.74 -10.45 -9.76
N ALA A 111 14.70 -11.38 -9.70
CA ALA A 111 15.67 -11.45 -8.60
C ALA A 111 16.50 -10.17 -8.49
N ASP A 112 16.96 -9.63 -9.63
CA ASP A 112 17.74 -8.41 -9.67
C ASP A 112 16.91 -7.18 -9.26
N LYS A 113 15.68 -7.02 -9.79
CA LYS A 113 14.76 -5.93 -9.42
C LYS A 113 14.42 -5.92 -7.92
N LEU A 114 14.27 -7.09 -7.31
CA LEU A 114 13.90 -7.23 -5.90
C LEU A 114 15.11 -7.35 -4.96
N PHE A 115 16.34 -7.37 -5.49
CA PHE A 115 17.57 -7.66 -4.73
C PHE A 115 17.50 -8.99 -3.95
N LEU A 116 16.99 -10.03 -4.60
CA LEU A 116 16.79 -11.37 -4.02
C LEU A 116 17.55 -12.45 -4.80
N SER A 117 17.77 -13.60 -4.17
CA SER A 117 18.30 -14.76 -4.90
C SER A 117 17.23 -15.41 -5.78
N LYS A 118 17.63 -16.02 -6.91
CA LYS A 118 16.72 -16.83 -7.76
C LYS A 118 16.00 -17.93 -6.97
N SER A 119 16.66 -18.54 -5.99
CA SER A 119 16.06 -19.53 -5.10
C SER A 119 14.90 -18.94 -4.29
N THR A 120 15.12 -17.75 -3.71
CA THR A 120 14.09 -16.99 -2.99
C THR A 120 12.90 -16.65 -3.88
N ILE A 121 13.15 -16.20 -5.12
CA ILE A 121 12.08 -15.94 -6.09
C ILE A 121 11.26 -17.20 -6.35
N ASN A 122 11.91 -18.34 -6.63
CA ASN A 122 11.21 -19.60 -6.89
C ASN A 122 10.35 -20.07 -5.70
N THR A 123 10.84 -19.93 -4.46
CA THR A 123 10.05 -20.26 -3.27
C THR A 123 8.80 -19.39 -3.14
N ASN A 124 8.90 -18.08 -3.38
CA ASN A 124 7.76 -17.17 -3.30
C ASN A 124 6.82 -17.31 -4.51
N LEU A 125 7.33 -17.66 -5.69
CA LEU A 125 6.51 -17.95 -6.88
C LEU A 125 5.54 -19.12 -6.65
N ALA A 126 5.88 -20.08 -5.77
CA ALA A 126 4.93 -21.14 -5.40
C ALA A 126 3.67 -20.58 -4.73
N GLN A 127 3.79 -19.52 -3.92
CA GLN A 127 2.63 -18.85 -3.32
C GLN A 127 1.87 -18.02 -4.35
N VAL A 128 2.58 -17.32 -5.24
CA VAL A 128 1.96 -16.58 -6.35
C VAL A 128 1.11 -17.52 -7.22
N ARG A 129 1.63 -18.71 -7.56
CA ARG A 129 0.88 -19.75 -8.27
C ARG A 129 -0.39 -20.16 -7.55
N ARG A 130 -0.32 -20.42 -6.25
CA ARG A 130 -1.50 -20.76 -5.43
C ARG A 130 -2.56 -19.66 -5.38
N ILE A 131 -2.16 -18.38 -5.41
CA ILE A 131 -3.11 -17.26 -5.49
C ILE A 131 -3.80 -17.28 -6.85
N ILE A 132 -3.03 -17.45 -7.93
CA ILE A 132 -3.54 -17.44 -9.30
C ILE A 132 -4.44 -18.64 -9.59
N GLU A 133 -4.07 -19.84 -9.15
CA GLU A 133 -4.89 -21.06 -9.31
C GLU A 133 -6.28 -20.97 -8.69
N ARG A 134 -6.44 -20.13 -7.65
CA ARG A 134 -7.74 -19.90 -7.00
C ARG A 134 -8.54 -18.76 -7.63
N THR A 135 -7.98 -18.05 -8.60
CA THR A 135 -8.60 -16.88 -9.22
C THR A 135 -9.07 -17.24 -10.62
N LEU A 136 -10.39 -17.26 -10.81
CA LEU A 136 -11.00 -17.65 -12.08
C LEU A 136 -10.59 -16.67 -13.21
N GLY A 137 -10.15 -17.23 -14.35
CA GLY A 137 -9.74 -16.47 -15.54
C GLY A 137 -8.34 -15.87 -15.46
N VAL A 138 -7.46 -16.39 -14.60
CA VAL A 138 -6.08 -15.95 -14.43
C VAL A 138 -5.15 -17.15 -14.54
N ASN A 139 -4.11 -17.04 -15.37
CA ASN A 139 -3.11 -18.08 -15.57
C ASN A 139 -1.70 -17.50 -15.48
N ILE A 140 -0.73 -18.31 -15.04
CA ILE A 140 0.70 -18.02 -15.23
C ILE A 140 1.18 -18.81 -16.44
N GLU A 141 1.62 -18.09 -17.47
CA GLU A 141 2.32 -18.71 -18.58
C GLU A 141 3.83 -18.80 -18.28
N VAL A 142 4.44 -19.90 -18.68
CA VAL A 142 5.86 -20.16 -18.50
C VAL A 142 6.48 -20.45 -19.86
N SER A 143 7.51 -19.70 -20.22
CA SER A 143 8.33 -19.88 -21.41
C SER A 143 9.77 -20.12 -21.00
N ALA A 144 10.35 -21.23 -21.45
CA ALA A 144 11.74 -21.58 -21.13
C ALA A 144 12.75 -20.50 -21.57
N SER A 145 12.47 -19.81 -22.67
CA SER A 145 13.36 -18.76 -23.22
C SER A 145 13.02 -17.35 -22.72
N ARG A 146 11.73 -17.03 -22.53
CA ARG A 146 11.27 -15.67 -22.22
C ARG A 146 11.02 -15.42 -20.73
N GLY A 147 10.73 -16.47 -19.95
CA GLY A 147 10.44 -16.35 -18.52
C GLY A 147 8.96 -16.59 -18.20
N ILE A 148 8.39 -15.78 -17.30
CA ILE A 148 7.02 -15.96 -16.80
C ILE A 148 6.18 -14.69 -17.03
N ARG A 149 4.87 -14.85 -17.24
CA ARG A 149 3.91 -13.74 -17.29
C ARG A 149 2.55 -14.15 -16.73
N ILE A 150 1.76 -13.16 -16.30
CA ILE A 150 0.36 -13.36 -15.93
C ILE A 150 -0.54 -13.08 -17.14
N GLN A 151 -1.29 -14.10 -17.55
CA GLN A 151 -2.32 -14.01 -18.57
C GLN A 151 -3.70 -13.92 -17.90
N ALA A 152 -4.36 -12.77 -18.04
CA ALA A 152 -5.69 -12.49 -17.54
C ALA A 152 -6.26 -11.27 -18.27
N SER A 153 -7.58 -11.05 -18.21
CA SER A 153 -8.16 -9.78 -18.63
C SER A 153 -7.63 -8.63 -17.77
N GLU A 154 -7.56 -7.44 -18.33
CA GLU A 154 -7.04 -6.27 -17.63
C GLU A 154 -7.87 -5.93 -16.38
N ASN A 155 -9.20 -6.04 -16.44
CA ASN A 155 -10.05 -5.94 -15.25
C ASN A 155 -9.69 -6.96 -14.17
N ARG A 156 -9.39 -8.22 -14.53
CA ARG A 156 -8.92 -9.21 -13.54
C ARG A 156 -7.59 -8.81 -12.93
N LYS A 157 -6.65 -8.29 -13.71
CA LYS A 157 -5.37 -7.76 -13.18
C LYS A 157 -5.60 -6.62 -12.19
N ARG A 158 -6.50 -5.68 -12.49
CA ARG A 158 -6.88 -4.57 -11.59
C ARG A 158 -7.46 -5.06 -10.26
N ILE A 159 -8.34 -6.07 -10.30
CA ILE A 159 -8.90 -6.69 -9.08
C ILE A 159 -7.80 -7.36 -8.24
N ILE A 160 -6.85 -8.06 -8.88
CA ILE A 160 -5.73 -8.67 -8.16
C ILE A 160 -4.84 -7.60 -7.54
N CYS A 161 -4.49 -6.53 -8.28
CA CYS A 161 -3.73 -5.40 -7.74
C CYS A 161 -4.42 -4.77 -6.53
N MET A 162 -5.74 -4.53 -6.61
CA MET A 162 -6.55 -4.00 -5.51
C MET A 162 -6.41 -4.85 -4.23
N LYS A 163 -6.45 -6.18 -4.35
CA LYS A 163 -6.32 -7.11 -3.21
C LYS A 163 -4.88 -7.33 -2.75
N ALA A 164 -3.91 -7.25 -3.66
CA ALA A 164 -2.52 -7.59 -3.39
C ALA A 164 -1.67 -6.39 -2.92
N MET A 165 -2.06 -5.16 -3.27
CA MET A 165 -1.33 -3.95 -2.92
C MET A 165 -1.33 -3.69 -1.41
N GLU A 166 -0.17 -3.31 -0.88
CA GLU A 166 0.05 -3.03 0.53
C GLU A 166 0.53 -1.59 0.74
N ASN A 167 -0.12 -0.84 1.63
CA ASN A 167 0.11 0.60 1.81
C ASN A 167 1.52 1.00 2.27
N LYS A 168 2.35 0.06 2.73
CA LYS A 168 3.71 0.32 3.27
C LYS A 168 4.82 -0.19 2.36
N VAL A 169 4.51 -0.45 1.09
CA VAL A 169 5.45 -0.97 0.12
C VAL A 169 5.73 0.12 -0.91
N ASP A 170 7.02 0.44 -1.10
CA ASP A 170 7.46 1.35 -2.14
C ASP A 170 7.42 0.65 -3.51
N TYR A 171 6.22 0.61 -4.09
CA TYR A 171 5.99 0.03 -5.40
C TYR A 171 6.61 0.84 -6.52
N ALA A 172 6.79 2.16 -6.37
CA ALA A 172 7.43 2.96 -7.41
C ALA A 172 8.86 2.47 -7.63
N THR A 173 9.62 2.29 -6.55
CA THR A 173 10.98 1.73 -6.62
C THR A 173 10.98 0.26 -7.03
N ILE A 174 10.13 -0.58 -6.45
CA ILE A 174 10.11 -2.03 -6.72
C ILE A 174 9.76 -2.34 -8.18
N LEU A 175 8.82 -1.59 -8.75
CA LEU A 175 8.34 -1.80 -10.12
C LEU A 175 9.17 -1.01 -11.14
N GLY A 176 9.87 0.05 -10.69
CA GLY A 176 10.51 1.03 -11.56
C GLY A 176 9.50 1.89 -12.31
N ILE A 177 8.42 2.29 -11.62
CA ILE A 177 7.27 3.03 -12.19
C ILE A 177 6.98 4.23 -11.29
N ASP A 178 7.54 5.39 -11.62
CA ASP A 178 7.40 6.61 -10.81
C ASP A 178 5.94 7.07 -10.68
N GLU A 179 5.10 6.79 -11.69
CA GLU A 179 3.68 7.12 -11.68
C GLU A 179 2.94 6.45 -10.52
N PHE A 180 3.46 5.34 -9.98
CA PHE A 180 2.89 4.67 -8.83
C PHE A 180 2.88 5.57 -7.57
N ASN A 181 3.80 6.54 -7.47
CA ASN A 181 3.80 7.52 -6.38
C ASN A 181 2.52 8.36 -6.32
N ASN A 182 1.81 8.50 -7.45
CA ASN A 182 0.55 9.23 -7.52
C ASN A 182 -0.62 8.45 -6.91
N ILE A 183 -0.47 7.17 -6.58
CA ILE A 183 -1.59 6.33 -6.16
C ILE A 183 -2.23 6.84 -4.86
N TYR A 184 -1.44 7.21 -3.86
CA TYR A 184 -1.95 7.72 -2.59
C TYR A 184 -2.66 9.07 -2.75
N TYR A 185 -2.13 9.92 -3.63
CA TYR A 185 -2.77 11.18 -4.00
C TYR A 185 -4.13 10.93 -4.67
N TYR A 186 -4.22 9.97 -5.58
CA TYR A 186 -5.49 9.56 -6.19
C TYR A 186 -6.45 8.97 -5.16
N GLU A 187 -5.98 8.09 -4.27
CA GLU A 187 -6.84 7.49 -3.23
C GLU A 187 -7.41 8.54 -2.27
N GLU A 188 -6.65 9.59 -1.92
CA GLU A 188 -7.14 10.70 -1.09
C GLU A 188 -8.27 11.46 -1.76
N ILE A 189 -8.07 11.88 -3.02
CA ILE A 189 -9.09 12.59 -3.80
C ILE A 189 -10.32 11.73 -4.03
N LEU A 190 -10.11 10.47 -4.42
CA LEU A 190 -11.19 9.51 -4.62
C LEU A 190 -11.96 9.28 -3.33
N SER A 191 -11.30 9.22 -2.17
CA SER A 191 -12.00 9.09 -0.90
C SER A 191 -12.91 10.29 -0.61
N ASP A 192 -12.47 11.52 -0.90
CA ASP A 192 -13.35 12.70 -0.75
C ASP A 192 -14.56 12.65 -1.71
N ILE A 193 -14.33 12.26 -2.97
CA ILE A 193 -15.38 12.12 -4.00
C ILE A 193 -16.41 11.07 -3.58
N ILE A 194 -15.94 9.85 -3.30
CA ILE A 194 -16.79 8.68 -3.08
C ILE A 194 -17.52 8.77 -1.74
N SER A 195 -16.90 9.31 -0.69
CA SER A 195 -17.59 9.47 0.60
C SER A 195 -18.83 10.35 0.49
N LYS A 196 -18.77 11.46 -0.27
CA LYS A 196 -19.91 12.35 -0.52
C LYS A 196 -20.98 11.66 -1.35
N LEU A 197 -20.59 11.01 -2.44
CA LEU A 197 -21.51 10.31 -3.33
C LEU A 197 -22.19 9.13 -2.64
N PHE A 198 -21.48 8.37 -1.81
CA PHE A 198 -22.09 7.26 -1.10
C PHE A 198 -23.12 7.73 -0.07
N ILE A 199 -22.93 8.90 0.53
CA ILE A 199 -23.95 9.51 1.40
C ILE A 199 -25.16 9.96 0.58
N GLU A 200 -24.94 10.62 -0.55
CA GLU A 200 -26.00 11.14 -1.42
C GLU A 200 -26.88 10.03 -2.03
N TYR A 201 -26.27 8.91 -2.41
CA TYR A 201 -26.95 7.75 -3.00
C TYR A 201 -27.33 6.68 -1.96
N ASP A 202 -27.24 6.99 -0.66
CA ASP A 202 -27.59 6.08 0.45
C ASP A 202 -26.84 4.71 0.40
N ILE A 203 -25.60 4.70 -0.06
CA ILE A 203 -24.75 3.51 -0.13
C ILE A 203 -24.04 3.27 1.20
N ILE A 204 -24.27 2.08 1.76
CA ILE A 204 -23.60 1.61 2.98
C ILE A 204 -22.61 0.52 2.60
N ALA A 205 -21.32 0.83 2.71
CA ALA A 205 -20.23 -0.12 2.51
C ALA A 205 -19.44 -0.33 3.81
N THR A 206 -18.88 -1.53 3.98
CA THR A 206 -17.91 -1.77 5.07
C THR A 206 -16.64 -0.96 4.83
N GLY A 207 -15.89 -0.66 5.89
CA GLY A 207 -14.62 0.07 5.75
C GLY A 207 -13.59 -0.63 4.85
N GLU A 208 -13.63 -1.96 4.76
CA GLU A 208 -12.78 -2.73 3.85
C GLU A 208 -13.27 -2.65 2.41
N SER A 209 -14.57 -2.88 2.15
CA SER A 209 -15.16 -2.76 0.81
C SER A 209 -15.01 -1.35 0.24
N TYR A 210 -15.15 -0.33 1.08
CA TYR A 210 -14.92 1.06 0.70
C TYR A 210 -13.47 1.29 0.26
N LYS A 211 -12.49 0.88 1.08
CA LYS A 211 -11.06 1.01 0.74
C LYS A 211 -10.70 0.26 -0.53
N ASP A 212 -11.23 -0.95 -0.70
CA ASP A 212 -11.02 -1.74 -1.90
C ASP A 212 -11.59 -1.03 -3.14
N PHE A 213 -12.77 -0.42 -3.05
CA PHE A 213 -13.36 0.31 -4.16
C PHE A 213 -12.54 1.54 -4.54
N ILE A 214 -12.08 2.33 -3.55
CA ILE A 214 -11.17 3.46 -3.79
C ILE A 214 -9.90 2.99 -4.50
N ARG A 215 -9.31 1.89 -4.01
CA ARG A 215 -8.09 1.33 -4.59
C ARG A 215 -8.32 0.76 -5.98
N PHE A 216 -9.47 0.16 -6.24
CA PHE A 216 -9.83 -0.30 -7.58
C PHE A 216 -9.85 0.86 -8.57
N LEU A 217 -10.46 1.99 -8.20
CA LEU A 217 -10.50 3.19 -9.03
C LEU A 217 -9.09 3.75 -9.25
N SER A 218 -8.28 3.89 -8.20
CA SER A 218 -6.91 4.43 -8.31
C SER A 218 -6.01 3.54 -9.19
N ILE A 219 -6.10 2.21 -9.03
CA ILE A 219 -5.39 1.23 -9.86
C ILE A 219 -5.87 1.27 -11.31
N SER A 220 -7.18 1.42 -11.55
CA SER A 220 -7.73 1.51 -12.91
C SER A 220 -7.16 2.73 -13.64
N ILE A 221 -7.19 3.90 -13.00
CA ILE A 221 -6.60 5.14 -13.52
C ILE A 221 -5.10 4.96 -13.79
N LEU A 222 -4.35 4.44 -12.82
CA LEU A 222 -2.91 4.26 -12.94
C LEU A 222 -2.55 3.34 -14.11
N ARG A 223 -3.21 2.18 -14.20
CA ARG A 223 -2.90 1.18 -15.23
C ARG A 223 -3.27 1.66 -16.62
N SER A 224 -4.38 2.38 -16.77
CA SER A 224 -4.74 2.99 -18.05
C SER A 224 -3.76 4.09 -18.46
N LYS A 225 -3.31 4.94 -17.52
CA LYS A 225 -2.25 5.93 -17.80
C LYS A 225 -0.92 5.29 -18.22
N LEU A 226 -0.63 4.08 -17.75
CA LEU A 226 0.53 3.29 -18.16
C LEU A 226 0.30 2.48 -19.45
N MET A 227 -0.82 2.71 -20.15
CA MET A 227 -1.18 2.04 -21.40
C MET A 227 -1.28 0.51 -21.22
N PHE A 228 -1.89 0.06 -20.13
CA PHE A 228 -2.40 -1.32 -20.02
C PHE A 228 -3.80 -1.36 -20.63
N GLU A 229 -3.94 -2.07 -21.75
CA GLU A 229 -5.13 -2.02 -22.59
C GLU A 229 -6.23 -2.95 -22.08
N GLU A 230 -7.47 -2.45 -22.10
CA GLU A 230 -8.68 -3.27 -22.05
C GLU A 230 -9.11 -3.68 -23.46
N VAL A 231 -9.75 -4.84 -23.59
CA VAL A 231 -10.48 -5.17 -24.81
C VAL A 231 -11.77 -4.34 -24.80
N GLU A 232 -12.03 -3.60 -25.87
CA GLU A 232 -13.29 -2.86 -26.02
C GLU A 232 -14.47 -3.84 -25.98
N LEU A 233 -15.51 -3.49 -25.23
CA LEU A 233 -16.74 -4.28 -25.18
C LEU A 233 -17.46 -4.14 -26.53
N GLU A 234 -17.76 -5.26 -27.18
CA GLU A 234 -18.43 -5.29 -28.49
C GLU A 234 -19.85 -4.69 -28.45
N ASN A 235 -20.48 -4.61 -27.27
CA ASN A 235 -21.80 -4.02 -27.07
C ASN A 235 -21.71 -2.76 -26.18
N ASN A 236 -22.08 -1.61 -26.75
CA ASN A 236 -22.11 -0.31 -26.06
C ASN A 236 -23.43 -0.02 -25.32
N ASP A 237 -24.44 -0.90 -25.40
CA ASP A 237 -25.76 -0.72 -24.76
C ASP A 237 -25.74 -1.20 -23.30
N ILE A 238 -24.79 -0.71 -22.52
CA ILE A 238 -24.74 -0.95 -21.08
C ILE A 238 -25.30 0.30 -20.41
N ASP A 239 -26.45 0.15 -19.77
CA ASP A 239 -27.07 1.21 -18.99
C ASP A 239 -26.22 1.48 -17.74
N ILE A 240 -25.48 2.58 -17.75
CA ILE A 240 -24.61 2.99 -16.65
C ILE A 240 -25.43 3.81 -15.66
N GLU A 241 -25.46 3.38 -14.40
CA GLU A 241 -26.18 4.04 -13.31
C GLU A 241 -25.65 5.47 -13.08
N ASP A 242 -26.54 6.39 -12.73
CA ASP A 242 -26.23 7.82 -12.52
C ASP A 242 -25.05 8.03 -11.56
N LEU A 243 -24.94 7.21 -10.51
CA LEU A 243 -23.82 7.24 -9.58
C LEU A 243 -22.47 7.05 -10.30
N VAL A 244 -22.37 6.07 -11.20
CA VAL A 244 -21.11 5.76 -11.90
C VAL A 244 -20.76 6.89 -12.88
N ILE A 245 -21.77 7.47 -13.53
CA ILE A 245 -21.61 8.66 -14.38
C ILE A 245 -21.08 9.83 -13.54
N GLU A 246 -21.65 10.05 -12.36
CA GLU A 246 -21.24 11.14 -11.50
C GLU A 246 -19.84 10.93 -10.90
N ILE A 247 -19.48 9.70 -10.53
CA ILE A 247 -18.11 9.32 -10.16
C ILE A 247 -17.16 9.70 -11.30
N SER A 248 -17.47 9.28 -12.53
CA SER A 248 -16.63 9.58 -13.70
C SER A 248 -16.47 11.08 -13.93
N SER A 249 -17.56 11.84 -13.81
CA SER A 249 -17.55 13.30 -13.94
C SER A 249 -16.66 13.97 -12.88
N LYS A 250 -16.83 13.62 -11.60
CA LYS A 250 -16.00 14.19 -10.52
C LYS A 250 -14.52 13.78 -10.63
N VAL A 251 -14.24 12.56 -11.10
CA VAL A 251 -12.87 12.10 -11.37
C VAL A 251 -12.24 12.89 -12.52
N LYS A 252 -12.98 13.15 -13.60
CA LYS A 252 -12.52 14.02 -14.69
C LYS A 252 -12.14 15.40 -14.17
N ASP A 253 -13.00 16.01 -13.34
CA ASP A 253 -12.76 17.36 -12.83
C ASP A 253 -11.57 17.45 -11.86
N LYS A 254 -11.36 16.43 -11.02
CA LYS A 254 -10.34 16.47 -9.95
C LYS A 254 -9.01 15.80 -10.30
N ILE A 255 -9.03 14.77 -11.15
CA ILE A 255 -7.86 13.93 -11.49
C ILE A 255 -7.49 14.10 -12.97
N ASN A 256 -8.30 14.81 -13.76
CA ASN A 256 -8.13 14.99 -15.20
C ASN A 256 -7.98 13.64 -15.93
N TYR A 257 -8.85 12.69 -15.58
CA TYR A 257 -8.92 11.37 -16.19
C TYR A 257 -10.34 11.06 -16.63
N VAL A 258 -10.49 10.51 -17.84
CA VAL A 258 -11.78 10.12 -18.42
C VAL A 258 -11.81 8.60 -18.58
N PHE A 259 -12.73 7.95 -17.89
CA PHE A 259 -12.92 6.50 -18.02
C PHE A 259 -13.48 6.14 -19.40
N SER A 260 -12.98 5.05 -19.99
CA SER A 260 -13.58 4.46 -21.18
C SER A 260 -14.90 3.73 -20.85
N ASN A 261 -15.69 3.36 -21.87
CA ASN A 261 -16.93 2.61 -21.67
C ASN A 261 -16.69 1.27 -20.96
N SER A 262 -15.61 0.56 -21.32
CA SER A 262 -15.24 -0.69 -20.65
C SER A 262 -14.92 -0.47 -19.18
N GLU A 263 -14.23 0.63 -18.85
CA GLU A 263 -13.93 0.97 -17.46
C GLU A 263 -15.19 1.32 -16.66
N LEU A 264 -16.09 2.12 -17.25
CA LEU A 264 -17.38 2.47 -16.62
C LEU A 264 -18.20 1.21 -16.31
N TYR A 265 -18.25 0.26 -17.24
CA TYR A 265 -18.91 -1.02 -17.01
C TYR A 265 -18.30 -1.78 -15.82
N TYR A 266 -16.97 -1.88 -15.75
CA TYR A 266 -16.34 -2.60 -14.64
C TYR A 266 -16.47 -1.88 -13.31
N ILE A 267 -16.46 -0.55 -13.31
CA ILE A 267 -16.76 0.27 -12.13
C ILE A 267 -18.19 -0.01 -11.66
N GLN A 268 -19.17 -0.05 -12.56
CA GLN A 268 -20.55 -0.40 -12.23
C GLN A 268 -20.64 -1.78 -11.58
N LEU A 269 -20.00 -2.80 -12.17
CA LEU A 269 -19.96 -4.13 -11.56
C LEU A 269 -19.35 -4.11 -10.16
N ARG A 270 -18.33 -3.27 -9.92
CA ARG A 270 -17.74 -3.13 -8.57
C ARG A 270 -18.70 -2.46 -7.59
N VAL A 271 -19.41 -1.41 -8.02
CA VAL A 271 -20.44 -0.75 -7.20
C VAL A 271 -21.53 -1.76 -6.80
N GLN A 272 -22.02 -2.56 -7.74
CA GLN A 272 -23.04 -3.58 -7.51
C GLN A 272 -22.58 -4.72 -6.57
N GLU A 273 -21.26 -4.97 -6.50
CA GLU A 273 -20.66 -5.93 -5.57
C GLU A 273 -20.38 -5.35 -4.18
N LEU A 274 -20.53 -4.04 -3.97
CA LEU A 274 -20.44 -3.48 -2.62
C LEU A 274 -21.53 -4.13 -1.77
N ASN A 275 -21.13 -4.70 -0.63
CA ASN A 275 -22.05 -5.35 0.30
C ASN A 275 -22.99 -4.32 0.93
N LEU A 276 -24.08 -3.99 0.23
CA LEU A 276 -25.11 -3.06 0.66
C LEU A 276 -25.84 -3.64 1.88
N ILE A 277 -25.56 -3.10 3.07
CA ILE A 277 -26.28 -3.47 4.29
C ILE A 277 -27.68 -2.87 4.19
N LYS A 278 -28.68 -3.68 3.83
CA LYS A 278 -30.09 -3.29 3.96
C LYS A 278 -30.42 -3.08 5.45
N LYS A 279 -30.63 -1.83 5.88
CA LYS A 279 -31.46 -1.61 7.08
C LYS A 279 -32.85 -2.14 6.76
N LYS A 280 -33.35 -3.11 7.51
CA LYS A 280 -34.78 -3.45 7.49
C LYS A 280 -35.55 -2.14 7.73
N LYS A 281 -36.38 -1.71 6.78
CA LYS A 281 -37.41 -0.72 7.09
C LYS A 281 -38.21 -1.32 8.25
N GLN A 282 -38.25 -0.63 9.37
CA GLN A 282 -39.29 -0.90 10.36
C GLN A 282 -40.61 -0.62 9.64
N GLU A 283 -41.34 -1.68 9.32
CA GLU A 283 -42.76 -1.56 9.01
C GLU A 283 -43.41 -0.98 10.27
N ASN A 284 -43.61 0.33 10.27
CA ASN A 284 -44.57 0.93 11.17
C ASN A 284 -45.93 0.39 10.74
N GLN A 285 -46.38 -0.64 11.43
CA GLN A 285 -47.78 -1.05 11.45
C GLN A 285 -48.58 0.16 11.96
N MET A 286 -49.34 0.79 11.07
CA MET A 286 -50.59 1.47 11.43
C MET A 286 -51.72 0.46 11.30
#